data_AF-A0A444RNV3-F1
#
_entry.id   AF-A0A444RNV3-F1
#
_cell.length_a   1.000
_cell.length_b   1.000
_cell.length_c   1.000
_cell.angle_alpha   90.00
_cell.angle_beta   90.00
_cell.angle_gamma   90.00
#
_symmetry.space_group_name_H-M   'P 1'
#
loop_
_entity.id
_entity.type
_entity.pdbx_description
1 polymer ?
#
loop_
_entity_poly.entity_id
_entity_poly.type
_entity_poly.pdbx_seq_one_letter_code
_entity_poly.pdbx_strand_id
1 'polypeptide(L)'
;MSNDTVGSLLADIANSIIDSLRVLQCADKSQWGPDEHEQRRRLEHALDEAKKDYQELSVLVNGQRYYQYDRKPDSLNELRTLKTNFQFHTTNFRDWARQGGPINPIWARDTLDLRRQLHRAQCRAARRIFATKQEASSSRCLGAFLVYRKQRAWTLRDRKKAAEASKAAAGAVTPGQEPQQPSTPRTPTQPHRHRRQGSTLVPNDDRIADSAADDSFEDHRRHLEELAVCNAVGSFERFGDRDIAFVCDFCDGHIVWEDLEGMPSLRTVDEELVAAAAVETPDVADAPPGPRIARPFRQETPPGIVHWQATGFSVSTHTEKTVVFAPLAIANHVAPAQGDWVAQLRCPACDEPPADYTPPEGEEEDEGGGWHADADLVLDDLGALEEHLAWQHTALGLPSVSVPSAPASCVLM
;
A
#
# COMPACT_ATOMS: atom_id res chain seq x y z
N MET A 1 -31.87 26.90 7.42
CA MET A 1 -30.69 26.03 7.40
C MET A 1 -30.47 25.60 5.97
N SER A 2 -29.25 25.71 5.41
CA SER A 2 -29.03 25.30 4.03
C SER A 2 -29.22 23.79 3.92
N ASN A 3 -29.94 23.34 2.89
CA ASN A 3 -30.24 21.92 2.65
C ASN A 3 -29.08 21.20 1.92
N ASP A 4 -27.89 21.81 1.94
CA ASP A 4 -26.73 21.32 1.21
C ASP A 4 -26.39 19.89 1.62
N THR A 5 -26.01 19.10 0.64
CA THR A 5 -25.36 17.80 0.81
C THR A 5 -24.07 17.80 0.00
N VAL A 6 -23.20 16.83 0.25
CA VAL A 6 -22.02 16.60 -0.61
C VAL A 6 -22.43 16.53 -2.08
N GLY A 7 -23.49 15.77 -2.40
CA GLY A 7 -24.00 15.66 -3.77
C GLY A 7 -24.49 16.98 -4.38
N SER A 8 -25.20 17.83 -3.63
CA SER A 8 -25.67 19.11 -4.17
C SER A 8 -24.53 20.09 -4.40
N LEU A 9 -23.53 20.13 -3.50
CA LEU A 9 -22.36 21.01 -3.65
C LEU A 9 -21.46 20.57 -4.80
N LEU A 10 -21.24 19.26 -4.96
CA LEU A 10 -20.48 18.72 -6.10
C LEU A 10 -21.17 19.01 -7.42
N ALA A 11 -22.51 18.93 -7.48
CA ALA A 11 -23.27 19.32 -8.66
C ALA A 11 -23.10 20.83 -8.99
N ASP A 12 -23.15 21.70 -7.99
CA ASP A 12 -22.92 23.14 -8.17
C ASP A 12 -21.50 23.46 -8.66
N ILE A 13 -20.49 22.76 -8.13
CA ILE A 13 -19.10 22.86 -8.59
C ILE A 13 -18.98 22.40 -10.05
N ALA A 14 -19.54 21.23 -10.38
CA ALA A 14 -19.53 20.71 -11.74
C ALA A 14 -20.21 21.67 -12.72
N ASN A 15 -21.34 22.29 -12.34
CA ASN A 15 -22.00 23.31 -13.13
C ASN A 15 -21.12 24.54 -13.35
N SER A 16 -20.35 24.97 -12.34
CA SER A 16 -19.40 26.09 -12.45
C SER A 16 -18.26 25.77 -13.44
N ILE A 17 -17.74 24.54 -13.42
CA ILE A 17 -16.72 24.08 -14.38
C ILE A 17 -17.32 24.03 -15.80
N ILE A 18 -18.53 23.47 -15.96
CA ILE A 18 -19.24 23.42 -17.25
C ILE A 18 -19.50 24.82 -17.80
N ASP A 19 -19.90 25.77 -16.95
CA ASP A 19 -20.12 27.15 -17.37
C ASP A 19 -18.81 27.82 -17.80
N SER A 20 -17.70 27.54 -17.11
CA SER A 20 -16.37 28.01 -17.52
C SER A 20 -15.98 27.45 -18.89
N LEU A 21 -16.23 26.15 -19.13
CA LEU A 21 -16.01 25.52 -20.43
C LEU A 21 -16.88 26.11 -21.53
N ARG A 22 -18.15 26.42 -21.24
CA ARG A 22 -19.07 27.09 -22.19
C ARG A 22 -18.57 28.48 -22.57
N VAL A 23 -18.05 29.25 -21.60
CA VAL A 23 -17.46 30.56 -21.85
C VAL A 23 -16.30 30.44 -22.84
N LEU A 24 -15.36 29.52 -22.59
CA LEU A 24 -14.25 29.26 -23.51
C LEU A 24 -14.75 28.74 -24.88
N GLN A 25 -15.76 27.89 -24.91
CA GLN A 25 -16.29 27.34 -26.16
C GLN A 25 -16.86 28.42 -27.08
N CYS A 26 -17.48 29.45 -26.51
CA CYS A 26 -18.09 30.59 -27.22
C CYS A 26 -17.09 31.72 -27.53
N ALA A 27 -15.88 31.69 -26.97
CA ALA A 27 -14.86 32.69 -27.26
C ALA A 27 -14.31 32.55 -28.70
N ASP A 28 -13.81 33.65 -29.27
CA ASP A 28 -13.17 33.63 -30.58
C ASP A 28 -11.86 32.84 -30.54
N LYS A 29 -11.83 31.73 -31.28
CA LYS A 29 -10.70 30.78 -31.32
C LYS A 29 -9.60 31.20 -32.29
N SER A 30 -9.84 32.21 -33.13
CA SER A 30 -8.85 32.68 -34.11
C SER A 30 -7.61 33.28 -33.43
N GLN A 31 -7.74 33.73 -32.19
CA GLN A 31 -6.68 34.37 -31.40
C GLN A 31 -6.09 33.46 -30.32
N TRP A 32 -6.49 32.19 -30.26
CA TRP A 32 -6.03 31.29 -29.20
C TRP A 32 -4.57 30.93 -29.37
N GLY A 33 -3.83 31.04 -28.27
CA GLY A 33 -2.50 30.50 -28.10
C GLY A 33 -2.50 29.20 -27.29
N PRO A 34 -1.31 28.73 -26.88
CA PRO A 34 -1.15 27.54 -26.06
C PRO A 34 -1.88 27.61 -24.71
N ASP A 35 -1.97 28.80 -24.11
CA ASP A 35 -2.52 29.00 -22.77
C ASP A 35 -4.04 28.82 -22.73
N GLU A 36 -4.78 29.30 -23.74
CA GLU A 36 -6.23 29.09 -23.86
C GLU A 36 -6.56 27.61 -24.04
N HIS A 37 -5.77 26.91 -24.87
CA HIS A 37 -5.91 25.48 -25.06
C HIS A 37 -5.59 24.70 -23.78
N GLU A 38 -4.54 25.08 -23.06
CA GLU A 38 -4.18 24.47 -21.79
C GLU A 38 -5.25 24.71 -20.73
N GLN A 39 -5.77 25.93 -20.62
CA GLN A 39 -6.85 26.26 -19.71
C GLN A 39 -8.10 25.41 -19.97
N ARG A 40 -8.47 25.22 -21.24
CA ARG A 40 -9.60 24.35 -21.61
C ARG A 40 -9.34 22.90 -21.21
N ARG A 41 -8.16 22.36 -21.54
CA ARG A 41 -7.77 20.99 -21.15
C ARG A 41 -7.80 20.79 -19.64
N ARG A 42 -7.33 21.76 -18.86
CA ARG A 42 -7.32 21.69 -17.38
C ARG A 42 -8.73 21.66 -16.80
N LEU A 43 -9.66 22.43 -17.35
CA LEU A 43 -11.07 22.41 -16.94
C LEU A 43 -11.78 21.11 -17.34
N GLU A 44 -11.54 20.60 -18.55
CA GLU A 44 -12.03 19.29 -19.01
C GLU A 44 -11.55 18.18 -18.05
N HIS A 45 -10.24 18.16 -17.77
CA HIS A 45 -9.64 17.19 -16.85
C HIS A 45 -10.19 17.31 -15.43
N ALA A 46 -10.39 18.53 -14.92
CA ALA A 46 -10.98 18.73 -13.59
C ALA A 46 -12.41 18.21 -13.50
N LEU A 47 -13.22 18.40 -14.55
CA LEU A 47 -14.59 17.89 -14.59
C LEU A 47 -14.63 16.36 -14.66
N ASP A 48 -13.76 15.76 -15.48
CA ASP A 48 -13.72 14.32 -15.66
C ASP A 48 -13.19 13.61 -14.40
N GLU A 49 -12.17 14.16 -13.75
CA GLU A 49 -11.68 13.66 -12.46
C GLU A 49 -12.75 13.78 -11.37
N ALA A 50 -13.43 14.92 -11.23
CA ALA A 50 -14.49 15.07 -10.24
C ALA A 50 -15.64 14.06 -10.41
N LYS A 51 -16.01 13.74 -11.67
CA LYS A 51 -17.00 12.70 -11.98
C LYS A 51 -16.48 11.30 -11.65
N LYS A 52 -15.22 11.02 -12.01
CA LYS A 52 -14.56 9.75 -11.70
C LYS A 52 -14.51 9.53 -10.19
N ASP A 53 -14.07 10.52 -9.43
CA ASP A 53 -14.01 10.49 -7.97
C ASP A 53 -15.39 10.23 -7.37
N TYR A 54 -16.42 10.93 -7.85
CA TYR A 54 -17.78 10.71 -7.38
C TYR A 54 -18.25 9.26 -7.61
N GLN A 55 -17.92 8.66 -8.75
CA GLN A 55 -18.26 7.28 -9.07
C GLN A 55 -17.46 6.30 -8.21
N GLU A 56 -16.14 6.44 -8.15
CA GLU A 56 -15.24 5.50 -7.48
C GLU A 56 -15.39 5.55 -5.96
N LEU A 57 -15.40 6.75 -5.38
CA LEU A 57 -15.51 6.92 -3.92
C LEU A 57 -16.87 6.45 -3.40
N SER A 58 -17.94 6.60 -4.18
CA SER A 58 -19.27 6.15 -3.76
C SER A 58 -19.33 4.65 -3.49
N VAL A 59 -18.58 3.84 -4.25
CA VAL A 59 -18.49 2.39 -4.08
C VAL A 59 -17.80 2.03 -2.77
N LEU A 60 -16.89 2.88 -2.28
CA LEU A 60 -16.14 2.65 -1.04
C LEU A 60 -16.97 2.92 0.22
N VAL A 61 -18.02 3.75 0.14
CA VAL A 61 -18.77 4.26 1.31
C VAL A 61 -20.21 3.72 1.40
N ASN A 62 -20.40 2.42 1.11
CA ASN A 62 -21.70 1.72 1.08
C ASN A 62 -22.68 2.20 -0.02
N GLY A 63 -22.17 2.88 -1.05
CA GLY A 63 -22.94 3.24 -2.24
C GLY A 63 -23.27 4.73 -2.35
N GLN A 64 -23.72 5.10 -3.55
CA GLN A 64 -23.96 6.48 -3.95
C GLN A 64 -24.90 7.25 -3.02
N ARG A 65 -25.92 6.61 -2.45
CA ARG A 65 -26.88 7.29 -1.57
C ARG A 65 -26.20 7.87 -0.33
N TYR A 66 -25.29 7.12 0.30
CA TYR A 66 -24.59 7.58 1.49
C TYR A 66 -23.66 8.75 1.18
N TYR A 67 -22.94 8.67 0.06
CA TYR A 67 -22.06 9.75 -0.38
C TYR A 67 -22.84 11.01 -0.77
N GLN A 68 -23.88 10.87 -1.59
CA GLN A 68 -24.65 11.98 -2.14
C GLN A 68 -25.40 12.78 -1.07
N TYR A 69 -25.93 12.10 -0.05
CA TYR A 69 -26.70 12.71 1.03
C TYR A 69 -25.88 12.96 2.30
N ASP A 70 -24.55 12.83 2.25
CA ASP A 70 -23.69 13.17 3.38
C ASP A 70 -23.81 14.66 3.74
N ARG A 71 -23.82 14.92 5.04
CA ARG A 71 -24.06 16.23 5.65
C ARG A 71 -23.07 16.57 6.76
N LYS A 72 -21.93 15.87 6.81
CA LYS A 72 -20.91 16.17 7.83
C LYS A 72 -20.42 17.61 7.65
N PRO A 73 -20.39 18.41 8.73
CA PRO A 73 -20.17 19.85 8.65
C PRO A 73 -18.84 20.19 7.98
N ASP A 74 -17.77 19.47 8.30
CA ASP A 74 -16.44 19.70 7.72
C ASP A 74 -16.41 19.44 6.21
N SER A 75 -17.08 18.38 5.74
CA SER A 75 -17.21 18.07 4.30
C SER A 75 -17.96 19.18 3.58
N LEU A 76 -19.07 19.65 4.15
CA LEU A 76 -19.86 20.72 3.55
C LEU A 76 -19.10 22.05 3.54
N ASN A 77 -18.34 22.37 4.59
CA ASN A 77 -17.57 23.61 4.66
C ASN A 77 -16.45 23.65 3.63
N GLU A 78 -15.69 22.57 3.47
CA GLU A 78 -14.65 22.48 2.43
C GLU A 78 -15.24 22.62 1.02
N LEU A 79 -16.32 21.89 0.73
CA LEU A 79 -16.97 21.94 -0.58
C LEU A 79 -17.63 23.31 -0.86
N ARG A 80 -18.12 24.02 0.17
CA ARG A 80 -18.63 25.40 0.01
C ARG A 80 -17.50 26.35 -0.38
N THR A 81 -16.36 26.27 0.28
CA THR A 81 -15.18 27.08 -0.09
C THR A 81 -14.77 26.81 -1.53
N LEU A 82 -14.68 25.54 -1.92
CA LEU A 82 -14.36 25.17 -3.30
C LEU A 82 -15.40 25.66 -4.30
N LYS A 83 -16.69 25.53 -3.99
CA LYS A 83 -17.78 26.10 -4.79
C LYS A 83 -17.58 27.59 -5.02
N THR A 84 -17.32 28.37 -3.98
CA THR A 84 -17.05 29.81 -4.11
C THR A 84 -15.83 30.08 -4.99
N ASN A 85 -14.75 29.32 -4.83
CA ASN A 85 -13.55 29.47 -5.64
C ASN A 85 -13.79 29.16 -7.13
N PHE A 86 -14.50 28.06 -7.45
CA PHE A 86 -14.86 27.74 -8.83
C PHE A 86 -15.80 28.77 -9.44
N GLN A 87 -16.77 29.30 -8.67
CA GLN A 87 -17.66 30.38 -9.12
C GLN A 87 -16.90 31.68 -9.42
N PHE A 88 -15.92 32.02 -8.58
CA PHE A 88 -15.04 33.15 -8.82
C PHE A 88 -14.23 32.94 -10.10
N HIS A 89 -13.69 31.73 -10.30
CA HIS A 89 -12.97 31.37 -11.52
C HIS A 89 -13.83 31.47 -12.78
N THR A 90 -15.09 31.02 -12.71
CA THR A 90 -16.07 31.20 -13.79
C THR A 90 -16.32 32.68 -14.10
N THR A 91 -16.36 33.52 -13.07
CA THR A 91 -16.56 34.97 -13.23
C THR A 91 -15.37 35.60 -13.94
N ASN A 92 -14.15 35.22 -13.58
CA ASN A 92 -12.93 35.67 -14.27
C ASN A 92 -12.97 35.36 -15.78
N PHE A 93 -13.38 34.14 -16.16
CA PHE A 93 -13.51 33.78 -17.58
C PHE A 93 -14.60 34.58 -18.28
N ARG A 94 -15.74 34.83 -17.63
CA ARG A 94 -16.81 35.66 -18.21
C ARG A 94 -16.33 37.08 -18.45
N ASP A 95 -15.57 37.65 -17.53
CA ASP A 95 -15.04 39.00 -17.66
C ASP A 95 -13.97 39.07 -18.75
N TRP A 96 -13.07 38.07 -18.81
CA TRP A 96 -12.13 37.90 -19.92
C TRP A 96 -12.83 37.81 -21.27
N ALA A 97 -13.87 36.98 -21.39
CA ALA A 97 -14.60 36.82 -22.64
C ALA A 97 -15.29 38.11 -23.13
N ARG A 98 -15.61 39.04 -22.21
CA ARG A 98 -16.16 40.37 -22.56
C ARG A 98 -15.06 41.35 -22.97
N GLN A 99 -13.90 41.30 -22.33
CA GLN A 99 -12.79 42.23 -22.55
C GLN A 99 -11.96 41.84 -23.79
N GLY A 100 -11.84 40.53 -24.06
CA GLY A 100 -10.97 39.99 -25.09
C GLY A 100 -9.49 40.00 -24.69
N GLY A 101 -8.62 39.60 -25.62
CA GLY A 101 -7.17 39.51 -25.39
C GLY A 101 -6.70 38.13 -24.88
N PRO A 102 -5.38 37.97 -24.67
CA PRO A 102 -4.81 36.71 -24.23
C PRO A 102 -5.30 36.36 -22.82
N ILE A 103 -5.50 35.07 -22.57
CA ILE A 103 -5.89 34.58 -21.25
C ILE A 103 -4.76 34.76 -20.24
N ASN A 104 -5.09 34.92 -18.96
CA ASN A 104 -4.07 34.97 -17.91
C ASN A 104 -3.46 33.56 -17.71
N PRO A 105 -2.16 33.36 -17.93
CA PRO A 105 -1.53 32.04 -17.83
C PRO A 105 -1.55 31.47 -16.40
N ILE A 106 -1.69 32.33 -15.37
CA ILE A 106 -1.78 31.89 -13.97
C ILE A 106 -3.04 31.08 -13.72
N TRP A 107 -4.14 31.36 -14.44
CA TRP A 107 -5.41 30.67 -14.26
C TRP A 107 -5.34 29.17 -14.54
N ALA A 108 -4.42 28.72 -15.41
CA ALA A 108 -4.22 27.31 -15.68
C ALA A 108 -3.64 26.59 -14.45
N ARG A 109 -2.73 27.25 -13.73
CA ARG A 109 -2.20 26.78 -12.45
C ARG A 109 -3.27 26.79 -11.36
N ASP A 110 -4.04 27.88 -11.26
CA ASP A 110 -5.15 27.96 -10.29
C ASP A 110 -6.18 26.85 -10.54
N THR A 111 -6.46 26.52 -11.80
CA THR A 111 -7.36 25.41 -12.17
C THR A 111 -6.81 24.07 -11.73
N LEU A 112 -5.50 23.85 -11.90
CA LEU A 112 -4.82 22.64 -11.43
C LEU A 112 -4.91 22.52 -9.90
N ASP A 113 -4.71 23.62 -9.19
CA ASP A 113 -4.75 23.64 -7.72
C ASP A 113 -6.18 23.43 -7.21
N LEU A 114 -7.19 24.08 -7.80
CA LEU A 114 -8.60 23.85 -7.49
C LEU A 114 -9.03 22.40 -7.78
N ARG A 115 -8.54 21.82 -8.87
CA ARG A 115 -8.76 20.40 -9.19
C ARG A 115 -8.21 19.49 -8.09
N ARG A 116 -6.95 19.68 -7.69
CA ARG A 116 -6.32 18.88 -6.62
C ARG A 116 -7.06 19.04 -5.29
N GLN A 117 -7.46 20.27 -4.95
CA GLN A 117 -8.22 20.52 -3.72
C GLN A 117 -9.61 19.86 -3.77
N LEU A 118 -10.27 19.86 -4.93
CA LEU A 118 -11.55 19.17 -5.11
C LEU A 118 -11.42 17.67 -4.94
N HIS A 119 -10.43 17.05 -5.59
CA HIS A 119 -10.12 15.63 -5.43
C HIS A 119 -9.90 15.27 -3.95
N ARG A 120 -9.02 16.00 -3.25
CA ARG A 120 -8.75 15.80 -1.81
C ARG A 120 -10.00 16.01 -0.95
N ALA A 121 -10.82 17.03 -1.22
CA ALA A 121 -12.07 17.25 -0.48
C ALA A 121 -13.06 16.09 -0.68
N GLN A 122 -13.15 15.53 -1.89
CA GLN A 122 -13.97 14.35 -2.17
C GLN A 122 -13.45 13.11 -1.42
N CYS A 123 -12.14 12.87 -1.43
CA CYS A 123 -11.48 11.79 -0.69
C CYS A 123 -11.69 11.91 0.82
N ARG A 124 -11.51 13.11 1.40
CA ARG A 124 -11.76 13.38 2.82
C ARG A 124 -13.22 13.21 3.21
N ALA A 125 -14.16 13.65 2.36
CA ALA A 125 -15.59 13.40 2.60
C ALA A 125 -15.88 11.89 2.66
N ALA A 126 -15.32 11.11 1.74
CA ALA A 126 -15.45 9.65 1.75
C ALA A 126 -14.82 9.03 3.02
N ARG A 127 -13.62 9.47 3.41
CA ARG A 127 -12.94 9.04 4.64
C ARG A 127 -13.78 9.31 5.88
N ARG A 128 -14.45 10.46 5.98
CA ARG A 128 -15.31 10.76 7.14
C ARG A 128 -16.54 9.86 7.23
N ILE A 129 -17.14 9.50 6.09
CA ILE A 129 -18.27 8.54 6.06
C ILE A 129 -17.78 7.15 6.47
N PHE A 130 -16.61 6.76 5.96
CA PHE A 130 -15.96 5.50 6.29
C PHE A 130 -15.60 5.39 7.78
N ALA A 131 -15.00 6.44 8.36
CA ALA A 131 -14.59 6.48 9.76
C ALA A 131 -15.76 6.24 10.72
N THR A 132 -16.94 6.82 10.46
CA THR A 132 -18.14 6.57 11.30
C THR A 132 -18.63 5.13 11.30
N LYS A 133 -18.15 4.28 10.39
CA LYS A 133 -18.47 2.85 10.39
C LYS A 133 -17.40 2.01 11.10
N GLN A 134 -16.15 2.49 11.09
CA GLN A 134 -14.98 1.72 11.51
C GLN A 134 -14.62 1.83 12.99
N GLU A 135 -15.44 2.52 13.80
CA GLU A 135 -15.24 2.69 15.26
C GLU A 135 -15.04 1.37 16.04
N ALA A 136 -15.19 0.18 15.41
CA ALA A 136 -15.03 -1.13 16.05
C ALA A 136 -13.97 -2.10 15.45
N SER A 137 -13.30 -1.85 14.30
CA SER A 137 -12.46 -2.93 13.69
C SER A 137 -11.13 -2.57 13.02
N SER A 138 -10.86 -1.31 12.68
CA SER A 138 -9.53 -0.89 12.23
C SER A 138 -9.40 0.62 12.32
N SER A 139 -8.39 1.12 13.04
CA SER A 139 -8.09 2.55 13.14
C SER A 139 -7.35 3.11 11.91
N ARG A 140 -7.13 2.29 10.87
CA ARG A 140 -6.44 2.71 9.65
C ARG A 140 -7.23 3.81 8.92
N CYS A 141 -6.48 4.73 8.33
CA CYS A 141 -7.02 5.66 7.34
C CYS A 141 -7.71 4.91 6.17
N LEU A 142 -8.75 5.48 5.54
CA LEU A 142 -9.39 4.89 4.35
C LEU A 142 -8.36 4.62 3.24
N GLY A 143 -7.45 5.55 3.00
CA GLY A 143 -6.34 5.37 2.07
C GLY A 143 -5.45 4.17 2.42
N ALA A 144 -5.04 4.07 3.69
CA ALA A 144 -4.27 2.94 4.20
C ALA A 144 -4.99 1.60 4.00
N PHE A 145 -6.29 1.56 4.31
CA PHE A 145 -7.14 0.39 4.12
C PHE A 145 -7.19 -0.08 2.66
N LEU A 146 -7.22 0.84 1.69
CA LEU A 146 -7.22 0.49 0.26
C LEU A 146 -5.90 -0.17 -0.16
N VAL A 147 -4.76 0.37 0.29
CA VAL A 147 -3.44 -0.21 0.02
C VAL A 147 -3.30 -1.57 0.69
N TYR A 148 -3.68 -1.68 1.97
CA TYR A 148 -3.67 -2.93 2.73
C TYR A 148 -4.50 -4.02 2.04
N ARG A 149 -5.72 -3.69 1.59
CA ARG A 149 -6.59 -4.63 0.87
C ARG A 149 -5.94 -5.17 -0.41
N LYS A 150 -5.19 -4.33 -1.13
CA LYS A 150 -4.46 -4.75 -2.35
C LYS A 150 -3.29 -5.67 -2.01
N GLN A 151 -2.49 -5.31 -1.00
CA GLN A 151 -1.40 -6.17 -0.52
C GLN A 151 -1.88 -7.55 -0.08
N ARG A 152 -3.00 -7.61 0.64
CA ARG A 152 -3.62 -8.88 1.03
C ARG A 152 -4.07 -9.69 -0.18
N ALA A 153 -4.66 -9.04 -1.19
CA ALA A 153 -5.07 -9.72 -2.43
C ALA A 153 -3.89 -10.30 -3.22
N TRP A 154 -2.76 -9.59 -3.28
CA TRP A 154 -1.53 -10.11 -3.90
C TRP A 154 -0.98 -11.30 -3.12
N THR A 155 -0.85 -11.18 -1.79
CA THR A 155 -0.37 -12.27 -0.93
C THR A 155 -1.21 -13.54 -1.10
N LEU A 156 -2.55 -13.41 -1.20
CA LEU A 156 -3.44 -14.55 -1.44
C LEU A 156 -3.26 -15.15 -2.85
N ARG A 157 -3.02 -14.32 -3.86
CA ARG A 157 -2.73 -14.78 -5.23
C ARG A 157 -1.43 -15.57 -5.26
N ASP A 158 -0.39 -15.10 -4.58
CA ASP A 158 0.92 -15.75 -4.53
C ASP A 158 0.84 -17.09 -3.81
N ARG A 159 0.14 -17.14 -2.66
CA ARG A 159 -0.13 -18.40 -1.95
C ARG A 159 -0.88 -19.39 -2.83
N LYS A 160 -1.85 -18.93 -3.62
CA LYS A 160 -2.59 -19.78 -4.56
C LYS A 160 -1.68 -20.32 -5.67
N LYS A 161 -0.85 -19.47 -6.28
CA LYS A 161 0.16 -19.88 -7.28
C LYS A 161 1.12 -20.93 -6.69
N ALA A 162 1.65 -20.69 -5.49
CA ALA A 162 2.56 -21.62 -4.81
C ALA A 162 1.90 -22.97 -4.50
N ALA A 163 0.64 -22.97 -4.05
CA ALA A 163 -0.12 -24.19 -3.80
C ALA A 163 -0.41 -24.98 -5.09
N GLU A 164 -0.68 -24.30 -6.20
CA GLU A 164 -0.86 -24.93 -7.52
C GLU A 164 0.46 -25.52 -8.05
N ALA A 165 1.57 -24.81 -7.91
CA ALA A 165 2.91 -25.30 -8.27
C ALA A 165 3.32 -26.53 -7.45
N SER A 166 3.09 -26.51 -6.13
CA SER A 166 3.35 -27.66 -5.24
C SER A 166 2.52 -28.88 -5.62
N LYS A 167 1.23 -28.70 -5.97
CA LYS A 167 0.37 -29.78 -6.47
C LYS A 167 0.84 -30.34 -7.81
N ALA A 168 1.31 -29.49 -8.72
CA ALA A 168 1.86 -29.91 -10.01
C ALA A 168 3.16 -30.72 -9.82
N ALA A 169 4.05 -30.29 -8.92
CA ALA A 169 5.27 -31.02 -8.58
C ALA A 169 4.97 -32.38 -7.93
N ALA A 170 4.00 -32.45 -7.01
CA ALA A 170 3.57 -33.71 -6.40
C ALA A 170 2.88 -34.66 -7.40
N GLY A 171 2.12 -34.13 -8.37
CA GLY A 171 1.49 -34.90 -9.44
C GLY A 171 2.45 -35.38 -10.53
N ALA A 172 3.65 -34.82 -10.62
CA ALA A 172 4.71 -35.25 -11.53
C ALA A 172 5.54 -36.44 -11.01
N VAL A 173 5.34 -36.85 -9.74
CA VAL A 173 5.92 -38.09 -9.19
C VAL A 173 5.14 -39.27 -9.78
N THR A 174 5.78 -39.97 -10.73
CA THR A 174 5.21 -41.10 -11.47
C THR A 174 4.85 -42.26 -10.51
N PRO A 175 3.61 -42.80 -10.53
CA PRO A 175 3.30 -44.03 -9.80
C PRO A 175 3.86 -45.22 -10.59
N GLY A 176 5.05 -45.68 -10.22
CA GLY A 176 5.69 -46.78 -10.93
C GLY A 176 7.08 -47.17 -10.44
N GLN A 177 7.26 -47.37 -9.13
CA GLN A 177 8.34 -48.21 -8.62
C GLN A 177 7.75 -49.26 -7.69
N GLU A 178 7.43 -50.42 -8.27
CA GLU A 178 7.17 -51.65 -7.51
C GLU A 178 8.43 -52.05 -6.72
N PRO A 179 8.29 -52.60 -5.50
CA PRO A 179 9.42 -53.14 -4.74
C PRO A 179 9.89 -54.45 -5.40
N GLN A 180 11.10 -54.45 -5.98
CA GLN A 180 11.72 -55.68 -6.48
C GLN A 180 12.24 -56.55 -5.31
N GLN A 181 11.67 -57.75 -5.18
CA GLN A 181 12.28 -58.87 -4.47
C GLN A 181 13.46 -59.47 -5.27
N PRO A 182 14.44 -60.11 -4.60
CA PRO A 182 15.68 -60.54 -5.24
C PRO A 182 15.52 -61.88 -5.96
N SER A 183 16.07 -62.00 -7.17
CA SER A 183 16.33 -63.32 -7.78
C SER A 183 17.69 -63.35 -8.50
N THR A 184 18.31 -64.51 -8.38
CA THR A 184 19.71 -64.89 -8.66
C THR A 184 20.00 -65.10 -10.16
N PRO A 185 21.28 -65.28 -10.57
CA PRO A 185 21.74 -64.93 -11.91
C PRO A 185 21.81 -66.11 -12.89
N ARG A 186 21.66 -65.84 -14.21
CA ARG A 186 22.44 -66.46 -15.32
C ARG A 186 22.07 -65.92 -16.72
N THR A 187 23.11 -65.61 -17.50
CA THR A 187 23.20 -65.24 -18.93
C THR A 187 23.05 -66.46 -19.87
N PRO A 188 23.17 -66.35 -21.24
CA PRO A 188 22.88 -65.27 -22.21
C PRO A 188 22.16 -65.76 -23.50
N THR A 189 21.40 -64.91 -24.23
CA THR A 189 21.36 -64.93 -25.73
C THR A 189 20.72 -63.66 -26.33
N GLN A 190 21.39 -63.07 -27.33
CA GLN A 190 20.96 -61.99 -28.24
C GLN A 190 20.07 -62.52 -29.41
N PRO A 191 19.62 -61.73 -30.43
CA PRO A 191 19.61 -60.26 -30.64
C PRO A 191 18.26 -59.68 -31.17
N HIS A 192 18.27 -58.36 -31.46
CA HIS A 192 17.35 -57.52 -32.29
C HIS A 192 16.23 -56.76 -31.54
N ARG A 193 15.93 -55.48 -31.80
CA ARG A 193 16.18 -54.58 -32.94
C ARG A 193 15.99 -53.11 -32.49
N HIS A 194 16.73 -52.19 -33.11
CA HIS A 194 16.66 -50.74 -32.91
C HIS A 194 15.26 -50.12 -33.12
N ARG A 195 14.87 -49.18 -32.27
CA ARG A 195 14.07 -48.00 -32.68
C ARG A 195 14.53 -46.77 -31.88
N ARG A 196 14.93 -45.74 -32.63
CA ARG A 196 15.55 -44.48 -32.17
C ARG A 196 14.68 -43.74 -31.15
N GLN A 197 15.29 -43.40 -30.01
CA GLN A 197 14.88 -42.29 -29.16
C GLN A 197 15.40 -40.98 -29.78
N GLY A 198 14.50 -40.02 -30.00
CA GLY A 198 14.86 -38.61 -30.10
C GLY A 198 14.99 -38.08 -28.68
N SER A 199 16.23 -37.96 -28.21
CA SER A 199 16.57 -37.33 -26.95
C SER A 199 16.66 -35.82 -27.19
N THR A 200 15.65 -35.07 -26.76
CA THR A 200 15.77 -33.63 -26.53
C THR A 200 16.16 -33.43 -25.07
N LEU A 201 17.44 -33.68 -24.79
CA LEU A 201 18.08 -33.11 -23.60
C LEU A 201 18.22 -31.61 -23.88
N VAL A 202 17.22 -30.83 -23.46
CA VAL A 202 17.43 -29.39 -23.25
C VAL A 202 18.34 -29.28 -22.02
N PRO A 203 19.52 -28.67 -22.11
CA PRO A 203 20.40 -28.47 -20.96
C PRO A 203 19.63 -27.77 -19.84
N ASN A 204 19.80 -28.22 -18.59
CA ASN A 204 19.17 -27.57 -17.43
C ASN A 204 19.48 -26.07 -17.34
N ASP A 205 20.62 -25.65 -17.87
CA ASP A 205 21.07 -24.24 -17.88
C ASP A 205 20.10 -23.32 -18.63
N ASP A 206 19.51 -23.76 -19.75
CA ASP A 206 18.58 -22.93 -20.53
C ASP A 206 17.23 -22.77 -19.81
N ARG A 207 16.80 -23.76 -19.01
CA ARG A 207 15.55 -23.70 -18.23
C ARG A 207 15.66 -22.80 -17.00
N ILE A 208 16.83 -22.78 -16.36
CA ILE A 208 17.11 -21.94 -15.19
C ILE A 208 17.25 -20.47 -15.62
N ALA A 209 17.84 -20.22 -16.79
CA ALA A 209 17.93 -18.88 -17.36
C ALA A 209 16.54 -18.32 -17.75
N ASP A 210 15.66 -19.14 -18.33
CA ASP A 210 14.29 -18.74 -18.68
C ASP A 210 13.45 -18.45 -17.42
N SER A 211 13.57 -19.27 -16.36
CA SER A 211 12.84 -19.04 -15.10
C SER A 211 13.31 -17.78 -14.37
N ALA A 212 14.62 -17.51 -14.30
CA ALA A 212 15.15 -16.31 -13.66
C ALA A 212 14.75 -15.02 -14.40
N ALA A 213 14.61 -15.07 -15.73
CA ALA A 213 14.10 -13.96 -16.52
C ALA A 213 12.60 -13.72 -16.30
N ASP A 214 11.81 -14.79 -16.15
CA ASP A 214 10.38 -14.72 -15.80
C ASP A 214 10.15 -14.15 -14.39
N ASP A 215 10.97 -14.55 -13.40
CA ASP A 215 10.88 -14.06 -12.02
C ASP A 215 11.18 -12.55 -11.94
N SER A 216 12.25 -12.09 -12.61
CA SER A 216 12.60 -10.65 -12.68
C SER A 216 11.50 -9.79 -13.32
N PHE A 217 10.81 -10.31 -14.34
CA PHE A 217 9.69 -9.63 -14.97
C PHE A 217 8.46 -9.57 -14.05
N GLU A 218 8.15 -10.65 -13.33
CA GLU A 218 7.05 -10.65 -12.36
C GLU A 218 7.28 -9.67 -11.20
N ASP A 219 8.52 -9.56 -10.72
CA ASP A 219 8.92 -8.61 -9.68
C ASP A 219 8.79 -7.17 -10.13
N HIS A 220 9.28 -6.85 -11.33
CA HIS A 220 9.12 -5.52 -11.90
C HIS A 220 7.63 -5.15 -12.07
N ARG A 221 6.80 -6.09 -12.50
CA ARG A 221 5.35 -5.89 -12.60
C ARG A 221 4.71 -5.64 -11.23
N ARG A 222 5.04 -6.44 -10.21
CA ARG A 222 4.54 -6.25 -8.84
C ARG A 222 4.94 -4.88 -8.31
N HIS A 223 6.18 -4.49 -8.57
CA HIS A 223 6.73 -3.22 -8.17
C HIS A 223 5.92 -2.02 -8.73
N LEU A 224 5.63 -2.05 -10.04
CA LEU A 224 4.80 -1.02 -10.68
C LEU A 224 3.36 -1.01 -10.14
N GLU A 225 2.79 -2.19 -9.82
CA GLU A 225 1.47 -2.29 -9.21
C GLU A 225 1.44 -1.69 -7.79
N GLU A 226 2.48 -1.91 -6.97
CA GLU A 226 2.62 -1.33 -5.64
C GLU A 226 2.69 0.20 -5.68
N LEU A 227 3.51 0.75 -6.57
CA LEU A 227 3.59 2.20 -6.78
C LEU A 227 2.27 2.79 -7.28
N ALA A 228 1.62 2.12 -8.24
CA ALA A 228 0.34 2.58 -8.78
C ALA A 228 -0.75 2.65 -7.69
N VAL A 229 -0.76 1.68 -6.76
CA VAL A 229 -1.72 1.69 -5.65
C VAL A 229 -1.41 2.80 -4.64
N CYS A 230 -0.13 3.07 -4.34
CA CYS A 230 0.24 4.18 -3.46
C CYS A 230 -0.12 5.54 -4.07
N ASN A 231 0.18 5.72 -5.37
CA ASN A 231 -0.13 6.95 -6.11
C ASN A 231 -1.65 7.17 -6.34
N ALA A 232 -2.47 6.15 -6.13
CA ALA A 232 -3.93 6.27 -6.15
C ALA A 232 -4.52 6.76 -4.82
N VAL A 233 -3.70 6.79 -3.76
CA VAL A 233 -4.12 7.15 -2.39
C VAL A 233 -3.49 8.47 -1.92
N GLY A 234 -2.40 8.88 -2.55
CA GLY A 234 -1.67 10.08 -2.21
C GLY A 234 -0.48 10.28 -3.15
N SER A 235 0.44 11.15 -2.76
CA SER A 235 1.60 11.49 -3.58
C SER A 235 2.87 11.65 -2.76
N PHE A 236 4.00 11.26 -3.34
CA PHE A 236 5.31 11.57 -2.79
C PHE A 236 5.75 12.98 -3.20
N GLU A 237 6.18 13.77 -2.24
CA GLU A 237 6.68 15.13 -2.43
C GLU A 237 8.01 15.30 -1.69
N ARG A 238 8.89 16.15 -2.24
CA ARG A 238 10.13 16.56 -1.58
C ARG A 238 9.77 17.46 -0.40
N PHE A 239 10.19 17.10 0.81
CA PHE A 239 9.94 17.86 2.03
C PHE A 239 11.25 18.49 2.53
N GLY A 240 11.37 19.81 2.37
CA GLY A 240 12.63 20.50 2.59
C GLY A 240 13.72 20.04 1.60
N ASP A 241 14.99 20.12 2.03
CA ASP A 241 16.12 19.82 1.15
C ASP A 241 16.55 18.34 1.19
N ARG A 242 16.12 17.60 2.21
CA ARG A 242 16.65 16.26 2.51
C ARG A 242 15.59 15.16 2.54
N ASP A 243 14.35 15.49 2.93
CA ASP A 243 13.36 14.49 3.32
C ASP A 243 12.36 14.24 2.19
N ILE A 244 11.65 13.12 2.26
CA ILE A 244 10.56 12.78 1.33
C ILE A 244 9.31 12.52 2.16
N ALA A 245 8.21 13.18 1.81
CA ALA A 245 6.93 12.97 2.45
C ALA A 245 5.93 12.31 1.49
N PHE A 246 5.20 11.30 1.97
CA PHE A 246 3.97 10.86 1.33
C PHE A 246 2.79 11.62 1.94
N VAL A 247 2.02 12.31 1.09
CA VAL A 247 0.83 13.06 1.49
C VAL A 247 -0.41 12.27 1.10
N CYS A 248 -1.19 11.82 2.09
CA CYS A 248 -2.40 11.02 1.85
C CYS A 248 -3.61 11.91 1.53
N ASP A 249 -4.26 11.71 0.38
CA ASP A 249 -5.40 12.52 -0.05
C ASP A 249 -6.68 12.29 0.79
N PHE A 250 -6.71 11.23 1.61
CA PHE A 250 -7.85 10.88 2.46
C PHE A 250 -7.81 11.49 3.86
N CYS A 251 -6.63 11.77 4.41
CA CYS A 251 -6.50 12.27 5.79
C CYS A 251 -5.58 13.48 5.93
N ASP A 252 -4.94 13.95 4.86
CA ASP A 252 -3.87 14.96 4.86
C ASP A 252 -2.69 14.63 5.80
N GLY A 253 -2.59 13.37 6.22
CA GLY A 253 -1.49 12.85 7.01
C GLY A 253 -0.24 12.67 6.16
N HIS A 254 0.90 13.05 6.74
CA HIS A 254 2.21 12.96 6.12
C HIS A 254 3.00 11.81 6.74
N ILE A 255 3.62 11.00 5.90
CA ILE A 255 4.59 10.00 6.33
C ILE A 255 5.95 10.46 5.82
N VAL A 256 6.92 10.69 6.70
CA VAL A 256 8.19 11.34 6.36
C VAL A 256 9.36 10.38 6.45
N TRP A 257 10.02 10.14 5.32
CA TRP A 257 11.32 9.49 5.26
C TRP A 257 12.41 10.55 5.33
N GLU A 258 13.16 10.54 6.43
CA GLU A 258 14.25 11.48 6.68
C GLU A 258 15.51 11.14 5.89
N ASP A 259 16.14 12.19 5.36
CA ASP A 259 17.43 12.14 4.66
C ASP A 259 17.48 11.07 3.56
N LEU A 260 16.72 11.29 2.49
CA LEU A 260 16.49 10.31 1.44
C LEU A 260 16.53 10.93 0.04
N GLU A 261 17.45 10.47 -0.81
CA GLU A 261 17.67 11.01 -2.16
C GLU A 261 16.48 10.82 -3.08
N GLY A 262 15.81 9.69 -2.98
CA GLY A 262 14.64 9.33 -3.76
C GLY A 262 13.90 8.21 -3.05
N MET A 263 12.59 8.12 -3.22
CA MET A 263 11.82 7.07 -2.55
C MET A 263 12.26 5.71 -3.10
N PRO A 264 12.89 4.83 -2.27
CA PRO A 264 13.28 3.53 -2.73
C PRO A 264 12.04 2.68 -2.90
N SER A 265 11.91 2.20 -4.10
CA SER A 265 10.71 1.55 -4.57
C SER A 265 10.89 0.03 -4.56
N LEU A 266 12.12 -0.46 -4.36
CA LEU A 266 12.49 -1.86 -4.34
C LEU A 266 12.72 -2.35 -2.90
N ARG A 267 12.19 -3.54 -2.60
CA ARG A 267 12.44 -4.25 -1.35
C ARG A 267 13.89 -4.73 -1.34
N THR A 268 14.52 -4.69 -0.17
CA THR A 268 15.74 -5.47 0.07
C THR A 268 15.35 -6.94 0.12
N VAL A 269 15.49 -7.68 -0.98
CA VAL A 269 15.27 -9.13 -0.95
C VAL A 269 16.55 -9.84 -1.30
N ASP A 270 17.01 -10.68 -0.39
CA ASP A 270 17.40 -12.04 -0.73
C ASP A 270 16.22 -12.95 -0.33
N GLU A 271 15.30 -13.24 -1.27
CA GLU A 271 14.22 -14.22 -1.05
C GLU A 271 14.78 -15.60 -0.66
N GLU A 272 15.99 -15.93 -1.12
CA GLU A 272 16.69 -17.18 -0.87
C GLU A 272 17.11 -17.34 0.61
N LEU A 273 17.50 -16.24 1.28
CA LEU A 273 17.92 -16.25 2.69
C LEU A 273 16.72 -16.37 3.65
N VAL A 274 15.61 -15.73 3.30
CA VAL A 274 14.37 -15.76 4.10
C VAL A 274 13.64 -17.10 3.93
N ALA A 275 13.62 -17.66 2.71
CA ALA A 275 13.10 -18.99 2.46
C ALA A 275 13.93 -20.07 3.16
N ALA A 276 15.27 -19.96 3.18
CA ALA A 276 16.13 -20.86 3.94
C ALA A 276 15.89 -20.78 5.46
N ALA A 277 15.71 -19.57 6.00
CA ALA A 277 15.40 -19.36 7.43
C ALA A 277 14.02 -19.91 7.84
N ALA A 278 13.05 -19.98 6.91
CA ALA A 278 11.73 -20.57 7.17
C ALA A 278 11.71 -22.11 7.16
N VAL A 279 12.75 -22.75 6.60
CA VAL A 279 12.85 -24.22 6.47
C VAL A 279 13.66 -24.85 7.62
N GLU A 280 14.59 -24.12 8.24
CA GLU A 280 15.39 -24.61 9.36
C GLU A 280 14.74 -24.35 10.73
N THR A 281 13.62 -25.02 11.03
CA THR A 281 13.18 -25.20 12.41
C THR A 281 13.38 -26.66 12.84
N PRO A 282 14.29 -26.97 13.78
CA PRO A 282 14.26 -28.25 14.46
C PRO A 282 13.06 -28.28 15.42
N ASP A 283 12.32 -29.39 15.42
CA ASP A 283 11.26 -29.70 16.39
C ASP A 283 11.77 -29.49 17.83
N VAL A 284 11.24 -28.47 18.53
CA VAL A 284 11.58 -28.20 19.93
C VAL A 284 10.71 -29.08 20.83
N ALA A 285 11.16 -30.32 21.05
CA ALA A 285 10.53 -31.25 21.98
C ALA A 285 11.28 -31.39 23.34
N ASP A 286 12.38 -30.68 23.61
CA ASP A 286 13.12 -30.92 24.86
C ASP A 286 14.06 -29.77 25.33
N ALA A 287 13.54 -28.56 25.61
CA ALA A 287 14.35 -27.46 26.19
C ALA A 287 13.75 -26.87 27.49
N PRO A 288 14.58 -26.53 28.52
CA PRO A 288 14.11 -26.05 29.82
C PRO A 288 13.55 -24.62 29.78
N PRO A 289 12.77 -24.19 30.80
CA PRO A 289 12.07 -22.91 30.77
C PRO A 289 13.02 -21.74 31.09
N GLY A 290 13.54 -21.10 30.04
CA GLY A 290 14.16 -19.76 30.09
C GLY A 290 13.26 -18.71 29.41
N PRO A 291 13.54 -17.40 29.59
CA PRO A 291 12.71 -16.33 29.04
C PRO A 291 12.75 -16.37 27.51
N ARG A 292 11.59 -16.67 26.90
CA ARG A 292 11.39 -16.78 25.46
C ARG A 292 11.37 -15.37 24.84
N ILE A 293 12.48 -14.97 24.24
CA ILE A 293 12.54 -13.85 23.29
C ILE A 293 12.70 -14.49 21.90
N ALA A 294 11.97 -13.96 20.92
CA ALA A 294 11.60 -14.56 19.63
C ALA A 294 10.44 -15.59 19.71
N ARG A 295 9.21 -15.10 19.59
CA ARG A 295 8.11 -15.94 19.09
C ARG A 295 8.43 -16.22 17.61
N PRO A 296 8.57 -17.48 17.17
CA PRO A 296 8.71 -17.78 15.75
C PRO A 296 7.45 -17.32 14.99
N PHE A 297 7.64 -16.78 13.78
CA PHE A 297 6.54 -16.43 12.88
C PHE A 297 5.65 -17.67 12.64
N ARG A 298 4.46 -17.70 13.27
CA ARG A 298 3.43 -18.70 12.96
C ARG A 298 2.72 -18.28 11.67
N GLN A 299 2.72 -19.22 10.71
CA GLN A 299 2.01 -19.43 9.43
C GLN A 299 0.95 -18.46 8.84
N GLU A 300 0.59 -17.35 9.47
CA GLU A 300 -0.20 -16.28 8.86
C GLU A 300 0.50 -14.93 9.05
N THR A 301 1.67 -14.77 8.42
CA THR A 301 2.34 -13.47 8.40
C THR A 301 1.48 -12.45 7.63
N PRO A 302 1.16 -11.29 8.23
CA PRO A 302 0.44 -10.23 7.53
C PRO A 302 1.19 -9.80 6.26
N PRO A 303 0.47 -9.25 5.26
CA PRO A 303 1.07 -8.83 4.00
C PRO A 303 2.28 -7.89 4.21
N GLY A 304 3.41 -8.24 3.62
CA GLY A 304 4.60 -7.38 3.57
C GLY A 304 5.44 -7.29 4.85
N ILE A 305 5.06 -7.93 5.96
CA ILE A 305 5.84 -7.89 7.22
C ILE A 305 7.22 -8.54 7.07
N VAL A 306 7.32 -9.60 6.27
CA VAL A 306 8.57 -10.36 6.09
C VAL A 306 9.61 -9.57 5.29
N HIS A 307 9.15 -8.66 4.42
CA HIS A 307 9.98 -7.85 3.56
C HIS A 307 9.69 -6.36 3.83
N TRP A 308 9.72 -5.99 5.11
CA TRP A 308 9.39 -4.64 5.55
C TRP A 308 10.49 -3.62 5.21
N GLN A 309 11.69 -4.09 4.92
CA GLN A 309 12.87 -3.30 4.62
C GLN A 309 12.98 -2.93 3.12
N ALA A 310 13.53 -1.75 2.85
CA ALA A 310 13.90 -1.25 1.54
C ALA A 310 15.23 -0.50 1.61
N THR A 311 15.98 -0.50 0.51
CA THR A 311 17.28 0.19 0.41
C THR A 311 17.08 1.59 -0.13
N GLY A 312 17.34 2.61 0.68
CA GLY A 312 17.43 4.01 0.28
C GLY A 312 18.87 4.52 0.25
N PHE A 313 19.06 5.73 -0.30
CA PHE A 313 20.33 6.45 -0.26
C PHE A 313 20.14 7.78 0.45
N SER A 314 21.06 8.11 1.37
CA SER A 314 21.03 9.36 2.11
C SER A 314 21.44 10.56 1.26
N VAL A 315 20.71 11.68 1.33
CA VAL A 315 21.09 12.93 0.65
C VAL A 315 22.39 13.49 1.26
N SER A 316 22.54 13.38 2.58
CA SER A 316 23.63 14.01 3.30
C SER A 316 24.97 13.27 3.17
N THR A 317 24.94 11.94 3.14
CA THR A 317 26.15 11.10 3.11
C THR A 317 26.34 10.35 1.80
N HIS A 318 25.33 10.29 0.93
CA HIS A 318 25.31 9.43 -0.26
C HIS A 318 25.54 7.94 0.06
N THR A 319 25.27 7.52 1.31
CA THR A 319 25.43 6.13 1.73
C THR A 319 24.09 5.40 1.70
N GLU A 320 24.17 4.10 1.48
CA GLU A 320 23.03 3.20 1.60
C GLU A 320 22.46 3.22 3.03
N LYS A 321 21.13 3.26 3.14
CA LYS A 321 20.39 3.22 4.40
C LYS A 321 19.18 2.30 4.25
N THR A 322 18.97 1.42 5.22
CA THR A 322 17.74 0.64 5.32
C THR A 322 16.61 1.54 5.80
N VAL A 323 15.45 1.47 5.14
CA VAL A 323 14.24 2.21 5.51
C VAL A 323 13.03 1.29 5.48
N VAL A 324 11.94 1.71 6.13
CA VAL A 324 10.66 1.02 6.01
C VAL A 324 10.12 1.17 4.59
N PHE A 325 9.70 0.06 3.98
CA PHE A 325 9.14 0.00 2.65
C PHE A 325 7.87 0.86 2.52
N ALA A 326 7.84 1.78 1.56
CA ALA A 326 6.76 2.77 1.42
C ALA A 326 5.35 2.17 1.40
N PRO A 327 5.06 1.18 0.54
CA PRO A 327 3.75 0.54 0.52
C PRO A 327 3.34 -0.05 1.86
N LEU A 328 4.28 -0.55 2.68
CA LEU A 328 3.96 -1.08 4.01
C LEU A 328 3.56 0.03 4.97
N ALA A 329 4.34 1.12 5.02
CA ALA A 329 4.02 2.28 5.85
C ALA A 329 2.68 2.92 5.45
N ILE A 330 2.47 3.13 4.14
CA ILE A 330 1.24 3.69 3.60
C ILE A 330 0.04 2.79 3.92
N ALA A 331 0.18 1.46 3.83
CA ALA A 331 -0.91 0.53 4.16
C ALA A 331 -1.30 0.53 5.64
N ASN A 332 -0.47 1.08 6.53
CA ASN A 332 -0.66 0.99 7.97
C ASN A 332 -0.71 2.33 8.69
N HIS A 333 -0.85 3.44 7.96
CA HIS A 333 -0.98 4.75 8.59
C HIS A 333 -2.40 5.00 9.15
N VAL A 334 -2.42 5.72 10.24
CA VAL A 334 -3.60 6.24 10.93
C VAL A 334 -3.71 7.72 10.60
N ALA A 335 -4.94 8.22 10.52
CA ALA A 335 -5.14 9.64 10.29
C ALA A 335 -4.60 10.45 11.48
N PRO A 336 -3.91 11.58 11.24
CA PRO A 336 -3.40 12.42 12.32
C PRO A 336 -4.53 12.91 13.23
N ALA A 337 -4.19 13.13 14.50
CA ALA A 337 -5.06 13.81 15.45
C ALA A 337 -5.33 15.26 14.98
N GLN A 338 -6.40 15.87 15.52
CA GLN A 338 -6.78 17.21 15.10
C GLN A 338 -5.68 18.24 15.41
N GLY A 339 -5.16 18.90 14.35
CA GLY A 339 -4.09 19.89 14.46
C GLY A 339 -2.68 19.31 14.27
N ASP A 340 -2.56 17.99 14.17
CA ASP A 340 -1.33 17.32 13.76
C ASP A 340 -1.30 17.11 12.24
N TRP A 341 -0.12 16.86 11.71
CA TRP A 341 0.14 16.64 10.28
C TRP A 341 0.89 15.33 10.04
N VAL A 342 1.61 14.79 11.02
CA VAL A 342 2.30 13.50 10.91
C VAL A 342 1.30 12.37 11.09
N ALA A 343 1.24 11.48 10.10
CA ALA A 343 0.43 10.29 10.19
C ALA A 343 1.13 9.27 11.10
N GLN A 344 0.45 8.89 12.18
CA GLN A 344 0.89 7.80 13.02
C GLN A 344 0.77 6.46 12.28
N LEU A 345 1.40 5.41 12.79
CA LEU A 345 1.51 4.11 12.13
C LEU A 345 1.10 2.98 13.07
N ARG A 346 0.66 1.86 12.51
CA ARG A 346 0.43 0.63 13.27
C ARG A 346 1.26 -0.51 12.72
N CYS A 347 1.69 -1.40 13.60
CA CYS A 347 2.35 -2.61 13.15
C CYS A 347 1.31 -3.58 12.57
N PRO A 348 1.42 -4.01 11.30
CA PRO A 348 0.46 -4.93 10.72
C PRO A 348 0.44 -6.31 11.41
N ALA A 349 1.54 -6.72 12.05
CA ALA A 349 1.60 -7.98 12.79
C ALA A 349 1.01 -7.91 14.20
N CYS A 350 1.01 -6.74 14.83
CA CYS A 350 0.37 -6.56 16.14
C CYS A 350 -1.12 -6.22 16.02
N ASP A 351 -1.55 -5.75 14.84
CA ASP A 351 -2.90 -5.25 14.60
C ASP A 351 -3.88 -6.30 14.01
N GLU A 352 -3.44 -7.54 13.80
CA GLU A 352 -4.32 -8.63 13.36
C GLU A 352 -4.45 -9.68 14.47
N PRO A 353 -5.66 -10.22 14.73
CA PRO A 353 -5.82 -11.25 15.75
C PRO A 353 -4.91 -12.44 15.44
N PRO A 354 -4.35 -13.09 16.47
CA PRO A 354 -3.67 -14.35 16.31
C PRO A 354 -4.54 -15.33 15.51
N ALA A 355 -3.94 -16.10 14.61
CA ALA A 355 -4.68 -17.05 13.77
C ALA A 355 -5.46 -18.11 14.58
N ASP A 356 -5.09 -18.34 15.84
CA ASP A 356 -5.78 -19.23 16.80
C ASP A 356 -6.87 -18.51 17.62
N TYR A 357 -7.11 -17.23 17.37
CA TYR A 357 -8.21 -16.50 18.00
C TYR A 357 -9.55 -16.90 17.36
N THR A 358 -10.36 -17.59 18.16
CA THR A 358 -11.77 -17.85 17.84
C THR A 358 -12.61 -16.89 18.67
N PRO A 359 -13.43 -16.01 18.06
CA PRO A 359 -14.33 -15.16 18.83
C PRO A 359 -15.25 -16.01 19.70
N PRO A 360 -15.50 -15.66 20.96
CA PRO A 360 -16.45 -16.40 21.79
C PRO A 360 -17.85 -16.35 21.14
N GLU A 361 -18.49 -17.51 21.00
CA GLU A 361 -19.88 -17.61 20.52
C GLU A 361 -20.83 -17.39 21.71
N GLY A 362 -21.53 -16.25 21.77
CA GLY A 362 -22.61 -16.00 22.75
C GLY A 362 -22.73 -14.54 23.20
N GLU A 363 -23.97 -14.12 23.51
CA GLU A 363 -24.35 -12.79 24.03
C GLU A 363 -23.94 -12.58 25.51
N GLU A 364 -22.71 -12.93 25.89
CA GLU A 364 -22.12 -12.48 27.16
C GLU A 364 -20.93 -11.59 26.83
N GLU A 365 -21.24 -10.42 26.26
CA GLU A 365 -20.34 -9.27 26.20
C GLU A 365 -20.18 -8.69 27.61
N ASP A 366 -19.60 -9.43 28.56
CA ASP A 366 -19.16 -8.85 29.82
C ASP A 366 -17.79 -9.44 30.21
N GLU A 367 -16.85 -8.51 30.44
CA GLU A 367 -15.52 -8.68 31.03
C GLU A 367 -14.41 -9.34 30.17
N GLY A 368 -13.91 -8.59 29.18
CA GLY A 368 -12.46 -8.48 28.93
C GLY A 368 -11.72 -9.65 28.28
N GLY A 369 -12.40 -10.65 27.72
CA GLY A 369 -11.79 -11.86 27.16
C GLY A 369 -11.57 -11.90 25.64
N GLY A 370 -12.02 -10.88 24.89
CA GLY A 370 -11.82 -10.82 23.45
C GLY A 370 -10.42 -10.31 23.09
N TRP A 371 -9.78 -10.89 22.06
CA TRP A 371 -8.61 -10.24 21.46
C TRP A 371 -9.07 -8.89 20.94
N HIS A 372 -8.49 -7.83 21.46
CA HIS A 372 -8.58 -6.52 20.89
C HIS A 372 -7.20 -6.19 20.32
N ALA A 373 -7.16 -5.59 19.13
CA ALA A 373 -5.99 -4.83 18.75
C ALA A 373 -5.72 -3.86 19.90
N ASP A 374 -4.47 -3.76 20.38
CA ASP A 374 -4.14 -2.77 21.38
C ASP A 374 -4.37 -1.39 20.75
N ALA A 375 -5.52 -0.78 21.05
CA ALA A 375 -5.97 0.47 20.46
C ALA A 375 -4.94 1.59 20.72
N ASP A 376 -4.15 1.44 21.77
CA ASP A 376 -3.11 2.37 22.20
C ASP A 376 -1.75 2.06 21.55
N LEU A 377 -1.56 0.90 20.92
CA LEU A 377 -0.35 0.58 20.17
C LEU A 377 -0.38 1.27 18.80
N VAL A 378 -0.11 2.56 18.85
CA VAL A 378 0.08 3.46 17.72
C VAL A 378 1.49 4.04 17.83
N LEU A 379 2.21 4.02 16.72
CA LEU A 379 3.60 4.45 16.61
C LEU A 379 3.61 5.85 16.02
N ASP A 380 4.31 6.78 16.67
CA ASP A 380 4.21 8.19 16.33
C ASP A 380 4.76 8.52 14.93
N ASP A 381 5.82 7.84 14.51
CA ASP A 381 6.50 8.10 13.24
C ASP A 381 7.13 6.83 12.63
N LEU A 382 7.80 7.03 11.50
CA LEU A 382 8.49 5.96 10.79
C LEU A 382 9.68 5.39 11.55
N GLY A 383 10.38 6.19 12.34
CA GLY A 383 11.50 5.72 13.16
C GLY A 383 11.02 4.77 14.25
N ALA A 384 9.91 5.10 14.92
CA ALA A 384 9.27 4.23 15.89
C ALA A 384 8.79 2.90 15.26
N LEU A 385 8.24 2.95 14.03
CA LEU A 385 7.86 1.75 13.30
C LEU A 385 9.06 0.90 12.89
N GLU A 386 10.12 1.53 12.39
CA GLU A 386 11.37 0.85 12.03
C GLU A 386 11.97 0.13 13.23
N GLU A 387 12.10 0.82 14.37
CA GLU A 387 12.61 0.25 15.61
C GLU A 387 11.72 -0.93 16.07
N HIS A 388 10.40 -0.75 16.09
CA HIS A 388 9.47 -1.81 16.48
C HIS A 388 9.61 -3.06 15.60
N LEU A 389 9.63 -2.89 14.27
CA LEU A 389 9.79 -3.99 13.32
C LEU A 389 11.15 -4.67 13.49
N ALA A 390 12.21 -3.88 13.69
CA ALA A 390 13.56 -4.38 13.91
C ALA A 390 13.64 -5.30 15.14
N TRP A 391 13.02 -4.91 16.26
CA TRP A 391 13.07 -5.66 17.51
C TRP A 391 12.09 -6.84 17.58
N GLN A 392 10.87 -6.71 17.03
CA GLN A 392 9.78 -7.67 17.23
C GLN A 392 9.51 -8.57 16.03
N HIS A 393 9.89 -8.15 14.82
CA HIS A 393 9.47 -8.78 13.56
C HIS A 393 10.61 -9.01 12.55
N THR A 394 11.87 -8.88 12.97
CA THR A 394 13.00 -9.27 12.13
C THR A 394 13.14 -10.79 12.09
N ALA A 395 13.18 -11.36 10.88
CA ALA A 395 13.32 -12.81 10.66
C ALA A 395 14.71 -13.36 11.06
N LEU A 396 15.71 -12.48 11.24
CA LEU A 396 17.03 -12.84 11.71
C LEU A 396 17.06 -12.77 13.24
N GLY A 397 17.35 -13.91 13.88
CA GLY A 397 17.67 -13.92 15.30
C GLY A 397 18.80 -12.94 15.58
N LEU A 398 18.56 -11.97 16.47
CA LEU A 398 19.62 -11.09 16.96
C LEU A 398 20.77 -11.99 17.44
N PRO A 399 22.04 -11.70 17.06
CA PRO A 399 23.17 -12.41 17.64
C PRO A 399 23.08 -12.26 19.15
N SER A 400 23.09 -13.40 19.85
CA SER A 400 23.04 -13.38 21.31
C SER A 400 24.15 -12.46 21.80
N VAL A 401 23.76 -11.38 22.46
CA VAL A 401 24.71 -10.55 23.19
C VAL A 401 25.31 -11.49 24.23
N SER A 402 26.54 -11.91 23.98
CA SER A 402 27.30 -12.70 24.94
C SER A 402 27.54 -11.74 26.10
N VAL A 403 26.75 -11.90 27.16
CA VAL A 403 27.00 -11.21 28.42
C VAL A 403 28.44 -11.55 28.80
N PRO A 404 29.37 -10.59 28.85
CA PRO A 404 30.71 -10.88 29.32
C PRO A 404 30.58 -11.41 30.75
N SER A 405 31.16 -12.58 30.98
CA SER A 405 31.26 -13.20 32.30
C SER A 405 31.75 -12.14 33.30
N ALA A 406 30.89 -11.78 34.25
CA ALA A 406 31.23 -10.81 35.28
C ALA A 406 32.46 -11.30 36.06
N PRO A 407 33.53 -10.51 36.21
CA PRO A 407 34.52 -10.79 37.23
C PRO A 407 33.84 -10.68 38.60
N ALA A 408 34.03 -11.69 39.43
CA ALA A 408 33.50 -11.76 40.78
C ALA A 408 34.06 -10.62 41.65
N SER A 409 33.31 -9.53 41.80
CA SER A 409 32.99 -8.87 43.09
C SER A 409 32.39 -7.48 42.83
N CYS A 410 31.09 -7.31 43.10
CA CYS A 410 30.52 -5.99 43.31
C CYS A 410 30.59 -5.67 44.81
N VAL A 411 31.42 -4.69 45.18
CA VAL A 411 31.37 -4.05 46.50
C VAL A 411 30.33 -2.93 46.41
N LEU A 412 29.25 -3.06 47.18
CA LEU A 412 28.31 -1.98 47.47
C LEU A 412 28.99 -0.96 48.38
N MET A 413 28.95 0.32 48.00
CA MET A 413 29.02 1.46 48.94
C MET A 413 27.76 2.29 48.80
#